data_AF-A0A8T4V4B0-F1
#
_entry.id   AF-A0A8T4V4B0-F1
#
_cell.length_a   1.000
_cell.length_b   1.000
_cell.length_c   1.000
_cell.angle_alpha   90.00
_cell.angle_beta   90.00
_cell.angle_gamma   90.00
#
_symmetry.space_group_name_H-M   'P 1'
#
loop_
_entity.id
_entity.type
_entity.pdbx_description
1 polymer ?
#
loop_
_entity_poly.entity_id
_entity_poly.type
_entity_poly.pdbx_seq_one_letter_code
_entity_poly.pdbx_strand_id
1 'polypeptide(L)'
;MRKGSTEMWWIIIGAVIALVVLIILMVLFIGKTRGLEGGLTECEGKGGICTQDSSQECPGRTLLSTSFSCKVSVQKCCIGIPTECTDDNACGVGGKCSPVGAYAHAKRYCT
;
A
#
# COMPACT_ATOMS: atom_id res chain seq x y z
N MET A 1 30.11 48.91 26.06
CA MET A 1 29.62 48.07 24.95
C MET A 1 29.83 46.60 25.29
N ARG A 2 28.76 45.88 25.63
CA ARG A 2 28.74 44.39 25.69
C ARG A 2 27.41 43.94 25.09
N LYS A 3 27.30 44.14 23.77
CA LYS A 3 26.17 43.72 22.92
C LYS A 3 26.78 42.75 21.93
N GLY A 4 26.93 41.50 22.34
CA GLY A 4 27.66 40.48 21.58
C GLY A 4 27.67 39.13 22.26
N SER A 5 27.61 39.08 23.60
CA SER A 5 27.46 37.83 24.34
C SER A 5 26.03 37.30 24.32
N THR A 6 25.02 38.17 24.32
CA THR A 6 23.61 37.78 24.32
C THR A 6 23.20 37.19 22.97
N GLU A 7 23.56 37.84 21.87
CA GLU A 7 23.26 37.37 20.50
C GLU A 7 23.86 35.99 20.22
N MET A 8 25.06 35.72 20.75
CA MET A 8 25.75 34.44 20.54
C MET A 8 25.01 33.26 21.18
N TRP A 9 24.40 33.47 22.36
CA TRP A 9 23.63 32.45 23.07
C TRP A 9 22.30 32.12 22.39
N TRP A 10 21.63 33.14 21.82
CA TRP A 10 20.38 32.94 21.07
C TRP A 10 20.57 32.14 19.78
N ILE A 11 21.70 32.33 19.09
CA ILE A 11 22.05 31.56 17.89
C ILE A 11 22.23 30.08 18.23
N ILE A 12 22.88 29.77 19.36
CA ILE A 12 23.07 28.39 19.82
C ILE A 12 21.73 27.74 20.15
N ILE A 13 20.85 28.44 20.88
CA ILE A 13 19.51 27.94 21.20
C ILE A 13 18.70 27.67 19.92
N GLY A 14 18.75 28.60 18.95
CA GLY A 14 18.06 28.44 17.67
C GLY A 14 18.53 27.21 16.89
N ALA A 15 19.85 26.97 16.84
CA ALA A 15 20.42 25.81 16.16
C ALA A 15 20.00 24.48 16.80
N VAL A 16 19.97 24.41 18.14
CA VAL A 16 19.54 23.21 18.87
C VAL A 16 18.05 22.94 18.64
N ILE A 17 17.19 23.96 18.71
CA ILE A 17 15.75 23.78 18.46
C ILE A 17 15.49 23.32 17.02
N ALA A 18 16.16 23.92 16.02
CA ALA A 18 16.02 23.51 14.63
C ALA A 18 16.42 22.04 14.41
N LEU A 19 17.51 21.60 15.04
CA LEU A 19 17.97 20.22 14.98
C LEU A 19 16.95 19.25 15.61
N VAL A 20 16.42 19.59 16.80
CA VAL A 20 15.40 18.78 17.49
C VAL A 20 14.13 18.66 16.66
N VAL A 21 13.63 19.77 16.10
CA VAL A 21 12.42 19.77 15.26
C VAL A 21 12.62 18.88 14.03
N LEU A 22 13.80 18.91 13.38
CA LEU A 22 14.09 18.06 12.24
C LEU A 22 14.03 16.57 12.62
N ILE A 23 14.62 16.18 13.78
CA ILE A 23 14.54 14.81 14.28
C ILE A 23 13.08 14.38 14.53
N ILE A 24 12.27 15.24 15.15
CA ILE A 24 10.86 14.94 15.42
C ILE A 24 10.10 14.73 14.11
N LEU A 25 10.28 15.62 13.12
CA LEU A 25 9.68 15.46 11.80
C LEU A 25 10.13 14.15 11.15
N MET A 26 11.42 13.82 11.23
CA MET A 26 11.94 12.57 10.65
C MET A 26 11.31 11.34 11.30
N VAL A 27 11.14 11.31 12.63
CA VAL A 27 10.48 10.20 13.34
C VAL A 27 9.01 10.09 12.96
N LEU A 28 8.29 11.22 12.85
CA LEU A 28 6.89 11.24 12.42
C LEU A 28 6.73 10.78 10.97
N PHE A 29 7.63 11.19 10.08
CA PHE A 29 7.67 10.70 8.71
C PHE A 29 8.05 9.22 8.67
N ILE A 30 9.03 8.73 9.41
CA ILE A 30 9.35 7.28 9.44
C ILE A 30 8.14 6.46 9.91
N GLY A 31 7.39 6.93 10.90
CA GLY A 31 6.19 6.26 11.40
C GLY A 31 5.04 6.19 10.37
N LYS A 32 4.86 7.25 9.57
CA LYS A 32 3.83 7.28 8.50
C LYS A 32 4.33 6.63 7.21
N THR A 33 5.54 6.92 6.78
CA THR A 33 6.16 6.43 5.54
C THR A 33 6.32 4.91 5.56
N ARG A 34 6.64 4.27 6.70
CA ARG A 34 6.62 2.79 6.79
C ARG A 34 5.27 2.15 6.49
N GLY A 35 4.17 2.82 6.84
CA GLY A 35 2.81 2.35 6.51
C GLY A 35 2.46 2.56 5.04
N LEU A 36 2.98 3.62 4.42
CA LEU A 36 2.79 3.89 3.00
C LEU A 36 3.74 3.10 2.09
N GLU A 37 4.99 2.85 2.50
CA GLU A 37 5.95 2.02 1.75
C GLU A 37 5.43 0.60 1.54
N GLY A 38 4.77 0.04 2.57
CA GLY A 38 4.01 -1.21 2.46
C GLY A 38 2.86 -1.09 1.47
N GLY A 39 1.99 -0.08 1.63
CA GLY A 39 0.83 0.12 0.76
C GLY A 39 1.15 0.45 -0.71
N LEU A 40 2.26 1.12 -1.02
CA LEU A 40 2.66 1.46 -2.39
C LEU A 40 3.25 0.27 -3.16
N THR A 41 3.85 -0.68 -2.43
CA THR A 41 4.43 -1.91 -2.99
C THR A 41 3.42 -3.06 -2.99
N GLU A 42 2.42 -2.99 -2.12
CA GLU A 42 1.33 -3.96 -2.03
C GLU A 42 0.36 -3.81 -3.20
N CYS A 43 0.05 -4.95 -3.84
CA CYS A 43 -0.93 -5.07 -4.92
C CYS A 43 -2.28 -4.41 -4.56
N GLU A 44 -2.74 -4.63 -3.33
CA GLU A 44 -4.02 -4.12 -2.81
C GLU A 44 -4.04 -2.58 -2.71
N GLY A 45 -2.93 -1.94 -2.39
CA GLY A 45 -2.83 -0.47 -2.31
C GLY A 45 -2.83 0.22 -3.68
N LYS A 46 -2.61 -0.53 -4.77
CA LYS A 46 -2.72 -0.07 -6.15
C LYS A 46 -4.10 -0.32 -6.77
N GLY A 47 -5.05 -0.83 -6.00
CA GLY A 47 -6.35 -1.27 -6.50
C GLY A 47 -6.28 -2.61 -7.25
N GLY A 48 -5.20 -3.37 -7.07
CA GLY A 48 -5.10 -4.75 -7.51
C GLY A 48 -5.62 -5.73 -6.48
N ILE A 49 -5.73 -6.99 -6.88
CA ILE A 49 -6.15 -8.10 -6.03
C ILE A 49 -5.09 -9.19 -6.04
N CYS A 50 -4.88 -9.82 -4.89
CA CYS A 50 -3.97 -10.95 -4.76
C CYS A 50 -4.74 -12.25 -4.91
N THR A 51 -4.39 -13.06 -5.92
CA THR A 51 -4.95 -14.40 -6.08
C THR A 51 -4.11 -15.43 -5.35
N GLN A 52 -4.77 -16.37 -4.66
CA GLN A 52 -4.13 -17.33 -3.77
C GLN A 52 -3.34 -18.41 -4.53
N ASP A 53 -3.70 -18.64 -5.79
CA ASP A 53 -3.14 -19.71 -6.61
C ASP A 53 -2.38 -19.14 -7.81
N SER A 54 -1.12 -19.55 -7.95
CA SER A 54 -0.26 -19.12 -9.05
C SER A 54 -0.70 -19.68 -10.42
N SER A 55 -1.56 -20.70 -10.47
CA SER A 55 -2.14 -21.22 -11.71
C SER A 55 -3.53 -20.65 -12.01
N GLN A 56 -4.14 -19.92 -11.08
CA GLN A 56 -5.43 -19.28 -11.31
C GLN A 56 -5.25 -18.01 -12.13
N GLU A 57 -5.98 -17.94 -13.26
CA GLU A 57 -6.03 -16.75 -14.10
C GLU A 57 -6.60 -15.55 -13.32
N CYS A 58 -6.08 -14.37 -13.65
CA CYS A 58 -6.57 -13.13 -13.06
C CYS A 58 -8.05 -12.94 -13.40
N PRO A 59 -8.93 -12.65 -12.43
CA PRO A 59 -10.36 -12.61 -12.67
C PRO A 59 -10.76 -11.43 -13.56
N GLY A 60 -11.55 -11.71 -14.59
CA GLY A 60 -12.21 -10.73 -15.43
C GLY A 60 -11.22 -9.86 -16.22
N ARG A 61 -11.46 -8.54 -16.23
CA ARG A 61 -10.60 -7.56 -16.91
C ARG A 61 -9.42 -7.10 -16.05
N THR A 62 -8.73 -8.04 -15.42
CA THR A 62 -7.51 -7.78 -14.66
C THR A 62 -6.30 -8.40 -15.33
N LEU A 63 -5.18 -7.70 -15.28
CA LEU A 63 -3.91 -8.09 -15.87
C LEU A 63 -2.95 -8.51 -14.78
N LEU A 64 -2.20 -9.57 -15.04
CA LEU A 64 -1.12 -10.01 -14.16
C LEU A 64 -0.04 -8.93 -14.10
N SER A 65 0.31 -8.51 -12.90
CA SER A 65 1.38 -7.56 -12.65
C SER A 65 2.42 -8.18 -11.71
N THR A 66 3.67 -8.26 -12.17
CA THR A 66 4.80 -8.75 -11.38
C THR A 66 5.55 -7.64 -10.65
N SER A 67 5.21 -6.38 -10.93
CA SER A 67 5.83 -5.21 -10.30
C SER A 67 5.34 -4.94 -8.87
N PHE A 68 4.29 -5.63 -8.43
CA PHE A 68 3.72 -5.46 -7.09
C PHE A 68 3.70 -6.80 -6.36
N SER A 69 3.99 -6.75 -5.06
CA SER A 69 4.01 -7.95 -4.23
C SER A 69 2.73 -8.07 -3.42
N CYS A 70 2.30 -9.31 -3.24
CA CYS A 70 1.27 -9.68 -2.29
C CYS A 70 1.95 -10.08 -0.98
N LYS A 71 1.28 -9.86 0.17
CA LYS A 71 1.83 -10.21 1.51
C LYS A 71 2.24 -11.68 1.63
N VAL A 72 1.65 -12.55 0.83
CA VAL A 72 1.96 -13.98 0.79
C VAL A 72 2.71 -14.31 -0.50
N SER A 73 3.86 -14.95 -0.38
CA SER A 73 4.81 -15.25 -1.45
C SER A 73 4.29 -16.16 -2.57
N VAL A 74 3.15 -16.82 -2.39
CA VAL A 74 2.56 -17.77 -3.35
C VAL A 74 1.52 -17.09 -4.26
N GLN A 75 1.29 -15.79 -4.07
CA GLN A 75 0.20 -15.05 -4.68
C GLN A 75 0.64 -14.21 -5.86
N LYS A 76 -0.21 -14.17 -6.88
CA LYS A 76 -0.05 -13.30 -8.05
C LYS A 76 -0.86 -12.01 -7.84
N CYS A 77 -0.30 -10.88 -8.23
CA CYS A 77 -1.00 -9.60 -8.24
C CYS A 77 -1.72 -9.41 -9.57
N CYS A 78 -3.02 -9.15 -9.52
CA CYS A 78 -3.87 -8.86 -10.67
C CYS A 78 -4.36 -7.42 -10.56
N ILE A 79 -3.98 -6.55 -11.49
CA ILE A 79 -4.38 -5.15 -11.53
C ILE A 79 -5.42 -4.92 -12.63
N GLY A 80 -6.49 -4.20 -12.30
CA GLY A 80 -7.49 -3.81 -13.27
C GLY A 80 -8.81 -3.49 -12.59
N ILE A 81 -9.89 -3.66 -13.32
CA ILE A 81 -11.24 -3.41 -12.84
C ILE A 81 -11.92 -4.77 -12.64
N PRO A 82 -11.70 -5.45 -11.49
CA PRO A 82 -12.30 -6.75 -11.27
C PRO A 82 -13.81 -6.59 -11.13
N THR A 83 -14.56 -7.47 -11.77
CA THR A 83 -16.03 -7.49 -11.67
C THR A 83 -16.41 -8.28 -10.43
N GLU A 84 -16.89 -7.58 -9.40
CA GLU A 84 -17.40 -8.21 -8.18
C GLU A 84 -18.66 -9.03 -8.49
N CYS A 85 -18.77 -10.21 -7.91
CA CYS A 85 -19.93 -11.08 -8.08
C CYS A 85 -20.41 -11.60 -6.73
N THR A 86 -21.71 -11.83 -6.63
CA THR A 86 -22.31 -12.53 -5.49
C THR A 86 -22.56 -14.00 -5.84
N ASP A 87 -22.89 -14.26 -7.11
CA ASP A 87 -23.28 -15.55 -7.68
C ASP A 87 -22.74 -15.69 -9.12
N ASP A 88 -22.67 -16.92 -9.64
CA ASP A 88 -22.16 -17.23 -11.00
C ASP A 88 -22.92 -16.48 -12.10
N ASN A 89 -24.21 -16.19 -11.89
CA ASN A 89 -25.05 -15.49 -12.85
C ASN A 89 -24.68 -14.01 -13.03
N ALA A 90 -23.92 -13.42 -12.09
CA ALA A 90 -23.47 -12.04 -12.18
C ALA A 90 -22.34 -11.86 -13.21
N CYS A 91 -21.70 -12.95 -13.63
CA CYS A 91 -20.47 -12.92 -14.42
C CYS A 91 -20.64 -12.97 -15.94
N GLY A 92 -21.86 -12.77 -16.43
CA GLY A 92 -22.17 -12.86 -17.85
C GLY A 92 -22.06 -14.30 -18.39
N VAL A 93 -22.22 -14.46 -19.70
CA VAL A 93 -22.34 -15.79 -20.31
C VAL A 93 -20.99 -16.52 -20.26
N GLY A 94 -20.87 -17.51 -19.37
CA GLY A 94 -19.70 -18.38 -19.24
C GLY A 94 -18.70 -17.99 -18.15
N GLY A 95 -18.91 -16.86 -17.45
CA GLY A 95 -18.08 -16.47 -16.32
C GLY A 95 -18.46 -17.23 -15.04
N LYS A 96 -17.49 -17.57 -14.20
CA LYS A 96 -17.73 -18.17 -12.88
C LYS A 96 -17.39 -17.20 -11.77
N CYS A 97 -18.15 -17.24 -10.69
CA CYS A 97 -17.90 -16.40 -9.53
C CYS A 97 -16.94 -17.12 -8.58
N SER A 98 -15.66 -16.76 -8.62
CA SER A 98 -14.65 -17.37 -7.76
C SER A 98 -14.27 -16.44 -6.61
N PRO A 99 -14.11 -16.94 -5.37
CA PRO A 99 -13.47 -16.16 -4.31
C PRO A 99 -12.02 -15.86 -4.71
N VAL A 100 -11.61 -14.59 -4.60
CA VAL A 100 -10.21 -14.17 -4.84
C VAL A 100 -9.79 -13.28 -3.66
N GLY A 101 -8.83 -13.75 -2.88
CA GLY A 101 -8.30 -13.05 -1.71
C GLY A 101 -7.93 -13.99 -0.57
N ALA A 102 -6.98 -13.57 0.26
CA ALA A 102 -6.29 -14.42 1.24
C ALA A 102 -6.75 -14.27 2.69
N TYR A 103 -7.82 -13.51 2.96
CA TYR A 103 -8.21 -13.16 4.32
C TYR A 103 -9.73 -13.30 4.50
N ALA A 104 -10.17 -13.38 5.76
CA ALA A 104 -11.53 -13.74 6.24
C ALA A 104 -12.72 -12.94 5.65
N HIS A 105 -12.47 -12.01 4.73
CA HIS A 105 -13.44 -11.32 3.89
C HIS A 105 -13.11 -11.53 2.40
N ALA A 106 -13.04 -12.79 1.97
CA ALA A 106 -12.76 -13.12 0.58
C ALA A 106 -13.88 -12.59 -0.32
N LYS A 107 -13.60 -11.49 -1.02
CA LYS A 107 -14.48 -10.97 -2.07
C LYS A 107 -14.48 -11.94 -3.25
N ARG A 108 -15.63 -12.09 -3.90
CA ARG A 108 -15.77 -12.94 -5.07
C ARG A 108 -15.76 -12.09 -6.32
N TYR A 109 -15.06 -12.57 -7.35
CA TYR A 109 -14.95 -11.90 -8.62
C TYR A 109 -15.19 -12.86 -9.76
N CYS A 110 -15.64 -12.31 -10.88
CA CYS A 110 -15.86 -13.07 -12.09
C CYS A 110 -14.54 -13.48 -12.72
N THR A 111 -14.39 -14.78 -12.95
CA THR A 111 -13.31 -15.41 -13.73
C THR A 111 -13.84 -15.81 -15.09
#